data_AF-A0A831UZX2-F1
#
_entry.id   AF-A0A831UZX2-F1
#
_cell.length_a   1.000
_cell.length_b   1.000
_cell.length_c   1.000
_cell.angle_alpha   90.00
_cell.angle_beta   90.00
_cell.angle_gamma   90.00
#
_symmetry.space_group_name_H-M   'P 1'
#
loop_
_entity.id
_entity.type
_entity.pdbx_description
1 polymer ?
#
loop_
_entity_poly.entity_id
_entity_poly.type
_entity_poly.pdbx_seq_one_letter_code
_entity_poly.pdbx_strand_id
1 'polypeptide(L)'
;MLLTNAYRLTGELLEELRRCAACEVVVGIKTLDVERHRRYTGRPLGPVLRNISALVSAGVKTLFETVLIPGLNGPEDVERVAKFLRENLGGAILIVDPLIPVLGASWRRPTEDELRDAIERARKYVDVRTHMEGRRSRAVVVYPSHNL
;
A
#
# COMPACT_ATOMS: atom_id res chain seq x y z
N MET A 1 3.78 8.70 -11.78
CA MET A 1 3.45 7.93 -10.57
C MET A 1 2.63 6.72 -10.96
N LEU A 2 3.07 5.52 -10.60
CA LEU A 2 2.34 4.26 -10.78
C LEU A 2 1.76 3.82 -9.44
N LEU A 3 0.45 3.57 -9.37
CA LEU A 3 -0.20 2.97 -8.21
C LEU A 3 -0.39 1.47 -8.47
N THR A 4 0.02 0.60 -7.54
CA THR A 4 -0.04 -0.84 -7.74
C THR A 4 -0.20 -1.61 -6.42
N ASN A 5 -0.79 -2.79 -6.49
CA ASN A 5 -0.77 -3.77 -5.38
C ASN A 5 0.49 -4.66 -5.40
N ALA A 6 1.40 -4.41 -6.36
CA ALA A 6 2.64 -5.16 -6.60
C ALA A 6 2.44 -6.68 -6.83
N TYR A 7 1.23 -7.18 -7.12
CA TYR A 7 1.03 -8.59 -7.39
C TYR A 7 1.61 -9.01 -8.76
N ARG A 8 1.48 -8.15 -9.78
CA ARG A 8 1.99 -8.40 -11.15
C ARG A 8 3.07 -7.38 -11.53
N LEU A 9 4.30 -7.61 -11.08
CA LEU A 9 5.48 -6.90 -11.55
C LEU A 9 6.26 -7.82 -12.50
N THR A 10 6.25 -7.51 -13.80
CA THR A 10 7.07 -8.24 -14.78
C THR A 10 8.51 -7.72 -14.76
N GLY A 11 9.45 -8.53 -15.26
CA GLY A 11 10.85 -8.09 -15.41
C GLY A 11 10.98 -6.90 -16.35
N GLU A 12 10.19 -6.87 -17.42
CA GLU A 12 10.12 -5.75 -18.37
C GLU A 12 9.66 -4.45 -17.68
N LEU A 13 8.54 -4.50 -16.94
CA LEU A 13 8.04 -3.34 -16.21
C LEU A 13 9.05 -2.87 -15.14
N LEU A 14 9.70 -3.79 -14.44
CA LEU A 14 10.74 -3.44 -13.47
C LEU A 14 11.91 -2.70 -14.12
N GLU A 15 12.36 -3.15 -15.29
CA GLU A 15 13.46 -2.53 -16.02
C GLU A 15 13.07 -1.13 -16.54
N GLU A 16 11.83 -0.96 -17.03
CA GLU A 16 11.30 0.36 -17.41
C GLU A 16 11.26 1.32 -16.21
N LEU A 17 10.74 0.86 -15.06
CA LEU A 17 10.66 1.66 -13.84
C LEU A 17 12.06 2.02 -13.32
N ARG A 18 13.02 1.10 -13.39
CA ARG A 18 14.42 1.31 -13.00
C ARG A 18 15.11 2.37 -13.85
N ARG A 19 14.84 2.42 -15.16
CA ARG A 19 15.42 3.40 -16.09
C ARG A 19 14.77 4.77 -16.00
N CYS A 20 13.57 4.85 -15.44
CA CYS A 20 12.81 6.08 -15.34
C CYS A 20 13.13 6.83 -14.03
N ALA A 21 14.11 7.74 -14.05
CA ALA A 21 14.51 8.52 -12.88
C ALA A 21 13.39 9.42 -12.31
N ALA A 22 12.39 9.78 -13.12
CA ALA A 22 11.23 10.57 -12.72
C ALA A 22 10.04 9.69 -12.25
N CYS A 23 10.14 8.37 -12.37
CA CYS A 23 9.08 7.47 -11.97
C CYS A 23 9.06 7.28 -10.46
N GLU A 24 7.84 7.17 -9.95
CA GLU A 24 7.56 6.90 -8.54
C GLU A 24 6.48 5.84 -8.50
N VAL A 25 6.68 4.81 -7.69
CA VAL A 25 5.72 3.73 -7.50
C VAL A 25 5.15 3.84 -6.10
N VAL A 26 3.82 3.79 -5.96
CA VAL A 26 3.16 3.66 -4.66
C VAL A 26 2.57 2.26 -4.58
N VAL A 27 2.99 1.49 -3.58
CA VAL A 27 2.55 0.11 -3.36
C VAL A 27 1.55 0.02 -2.23
N GLY A 28 0.34 -0.48 -2.54
CA GLY A 28 -0.71 -0.68 -1.56
C GLY A 28 -0.58 -1.99 -0.78
N ILE A 29 -0.49 -1.90 0.55
CA ILE A 29 -0.43 -3.05 1.47
C ILE A 29 -1.51 -2.91 2.55
N LYS A 30 -2.52 -3.78 2.52
CA LYS A 30 -3.65 -3.71 3.47
C LYS A 30 -3.43 -4.53 4.74
N THR A 31 -2.75 -5.66 4.62
CA THR A 31 -2.43 -6.53 5.76
C THR A 31 -1.26 -7.44 5.38
N LEU A 32 -0.47 -7.84 6.39
CA LEU A 32 0.56 -8.87 6.29
C LEU A 32 0.08 -10.25 6.75
N ASP A 33 -1.16 -10.34 7.22
CA ASP A 33 -1.82 -11.61 7.53
C ASP A 33 -2.12 -12.35 6.22
N VAL A 34 -1.46 -13.50 6.02
CA VAL A 34 -1.51 -14.27 4.78
C VAL A 34 -2.92 -14.79 4.49
N GLU A 35 -3.63 -15.27 5.51
CA GLU A 35 -4.97 -15.83 5.36
C GLU A 35 -5.98 -14.74 5.06
N ARG A 36 -5.90 -13.63 5.78
CA ARG A 36 -6.78 -12.48 5.58
C ARG A 36 -6.53 -11.82 4.22
N HIS A 37 -5.27 -11.65 3.82
CA HIS A 37 -4.93 -11.18 2.48
C HIS A 37 -5.55 -12.08 1.41
N ARG A 38 -5.36 -13.40 1.52
CA ARG A 38 -5.90 -14.35 0.54
C ARG A 38 -7.42 -14.35 0.50
N ARG A 39 -8.08 -14.25 1.65
CA ARG A 39 -9.54 -14.15 1.75
C ARG A 39 -10.05 -12.88 1.05
N TYR A 40 -9.36 -11.76 1.23
CA TYR A 40 -9.77 -10.47 0.66
C TYR A 40 -9.45 -10.34 -0.83
N THR A 41 -8.29 -10.80 -1.29
CA THR A 41 -7.82 -10.59 -2.68
C THR A 41 -8.04 -11.79 -3.59
N GLY A 42 -8.26 -12.98 -3.03
CA GLY A 42 -8.20 -14.25 -3.76
C GLY A 42 -6.80 -14.66 -4.22
N ARG A 43 -5.75 -13.93 -3.83
CA ARG A 43 -4.36 -14.10 -4.29
C ARG A 43 -3.41 -14.31 -3.10
N PRO A 44 -2.25 -14.98 -3.30
CA PRO A 44 -1.26 -15.13 -2.24
C PRO A 44 -0.51 -13.82 -1.98
N LEU A 45 -0.13 -13.57 -0.73
CA LEU A 45 0.68 -12.41 -0.32
C LEU A 45 2.16 -12.53 -0.78
N GLY A 46 2.69 -13.74 -0.89
CA GLY A 46 4.11 -13.98 -1.18
C GLY A 46 4.65 -13.25 -2.43
N PRO A 47 4.00 -13.31 -3.60
CA PRO A 47 4.41 -12.55 -4.78
C PRO A 47 4.48 -11.03 -4.56
N VAL A 48 3.55 -10.47 -3.79
CA VAL A 48 3.54 -9.03 -3.46
C VAL A 48 4.81 -8.65 -2.71
N LEU A 49 5.14 -9.39 -1.65
CA LEU A 49 6.33 -9.12 -0.84
C LEU A 49 7.64 -9.26 -1.64
N ARG A 50 7.73 -10.27 -2.52
CA ARG A 50 8.89 -10.43 -3.41
C ARG A 50 9.03 -9.26 -4.38
N ASN A 51 7.92 -8.79 -4.96
CA ASN A 51 7.95 -7.69 -5.91
C ASN A 51 8.27 -6.35 -5.24
N ILE A 52 7.82 -6.14 -4.00
CA ILE A 52 8.25 -5.00 -3.17
C ILE A 52 9.77 -5.01 -2.98
N SER A 53 10.32 -6.17 -2.60
CA SER A 53 11.78 -6.31 -2.44
C SER A 53 12.53 -6.05 -3.75
N ALA A 54 12.00 -6.53 -4.89
CA ALA A 54 12.60 -6.29 -6.20
C ALA A 54 12.60 -4.81 -6.59
N LEU A 55 11.50 -4.07 -6.40
CA LEU A 55 11.41 -2.63 -6.67
C LEU A 55 12.46 -1.84 -5.87
N VAL A 56 12.52 -2.10 -4.57
CA VAL A 56 13.42 -1.38 -3.65
C VAL A 56 14.87 -1.73 -3.96
N SER A 57 15.19 -3.01 -4.18
CA SER A 57 16.54 -3.46 -4.52
C SER A 57 17.02 -2.92 -5.87
N ALA A 58 16.09 -2.69 -6.81
CA ALA A 58 16.39 -2.09 -8.10
C ALA A 58 16.64 -0.56 -8.03
N GLY A 59 16.45 0.07 -6.88
CA GLY A 59 16.59 1.51 -6.68
C GLY A 59 15.40 2.33 -7.17
N VAL A 60 14.26 1.69 -7.44
CA VAL A 60 13.04 2.39 -7.87
C VAL A 60 12.49 3.22 -6.72
N LYS A 61 12.20 4.50 -6.96
CA LYS A 61 11.57 5.38 -5.96
C LYS A 61 10.20 4.82 -5.58
N THR A 62 10.11 4.26 -4.37
CA THR A 62 8.94 3.51 -3.92
C THR A 62 8.39 4.13 -2.63
N LEU A 63 7.10 4.45 -2.64
CA LEU A 63 6.31 4.77 -1.45
C LEU A 63 5.34 3.62 -1.18
N PHE A 64 4.81 3.60 0.03
CA PHE A 64 3.82 2.62 0.44
C PHE A 64 2.55 3.33 0.83
N GLU A 65 1.42 2.66 0.63
CA GLU A 65 0.12 3.14 1.09
C GLU A 65 -0.66 2.02 1.78
N THR A 66 -1.49 2.41 2.72
CA THR A 66 -2.53 1.56 3.28
C THR A 66 -3.80 2.35 3.48
N VAL A 67 -4.93 1.74 3.13
CA VAL A 67 -6.25 2.28 3.44
C VAL A 67 -6.74 1.55 4.68
N LEU A 68 -7.11 2.30 5.71
CA LEU A 68 -7.70 1.77 6.93
C LEU A 68 -9.18 1.45 6.67
N ILE A 69 -9.50 0.16 6.71
CA ILE A 69 -10.77 -0.46 6.35
C ILE A 69 -11.22 -1.31 7.55
N PRO A 70 -12.08 -0.75 8.42
CA PRO A 70 -12.65 -1.49 9.54
C PRO A 70 -13.27 -2.82 9.09
N GLY A 71 -12.91 -3.89 9.78
CA GLY A 71 -13.30 -5.27 9.45
C GLY A 71 -12.35 -6.00 8.49
N LEU A 72 -11.41 -5.30 7.86
CA LEU A 72 -10.29 -5.90 7.10
C LEU A 72 -8.96 -5.68 7.82
N ASN A 73 -8.65 -4.44 8.18
CA ASN A 73 -7.41 -4.09 8.88
C ASN A 73 -7.69 -3.03 9.96
N GLY A 74 -6.90 -3.08 11.02
CA GLY A 74 -6.96 -2.14 12.15
C GLY A 74 -5.65 -1.38 12.35
N PRO A 75 -5.59 -0.50 13.36
CA PRO A 75 -4.36 0.20 13.76
C PRO A 75 -3.15 -0.72 13.94
N GLU A 76 -3.35 -1.90 14.51
CA GLU A 76 -2.32 -2.92 14.71
C GLU A 76 -1.82 -3.56 13.40
N ASP A 77 -2.66 -3.66 12.36
CA ASP A 77 -2.21 -4.09 11.03
C ASP A 77 -1.32 -3.03 10.38
N VAL A 78 -1.72 -1.76 10.52
CA VAL A 78 -0.95 -0.61 10.01
C VAL A 78 0.41 -0.53 10.72
N GLU A 79 0.45 -0.76 12.04
CA GLU A 79 1.69 -0.87 12.82
C GLU A 79 2.60 -2.00 12.31
N ARG A 80 2.03 -3.19 12.06
CA ARG A 80 2.78 -4.33 11.51
C ARG A 80 3.37 -4.01 10.13
N VAL A 81 2.61 -3.34 9.26
CA VAL A 81 3.11 -2.88 7.96
C VAL A 81 4.27 -1.90 8.15
N ALA A 82 4.10 -0.88 8.98
CA ALA A 82 5.14 0.11 9.25
C ALA A 82 6.43 -0.52 9.78
N LYS A 83 6.32 -1.45 10.74
CA LYS A 83 7.45 -2.21 11.28
C LYS A 83 8.14 -3.06 10.20
N PHE A 84 7.38 -3.78 9.38
CA PHE A 84 7.93 -4.55 8.25
C PHE A 84 8.72 -3.66 7.28
N LEU A 85 8.18 -2.49 6.92
CA LEU A 85 8.85 -1.55 6.01
C LEU A 85 10.17 -1.06 6.62
N ARG A 86 10.17 -0.69 7.90
CA ARG A 86 11.37 -0.25 8.62
C ARG A 86 12.44 -1.34 8.66
N GLU A 87 12.06 -2.58 8.99
CA GLU A 87 12.98 -3.70 9.15
C GLU A 87 13.58 -4.19 7.83
N ASN A 88 12.80 -4.15 6.73
CA ASN A 88 13.20 -4.77 5.47
C ASN A 88 13.70 -3.76 4.43
N LEU A 89 13.24 -2.49 4.50
CA LEU A 89 13.42 -1.51 3.43
C LEU A 89 14.04 -0.19 3.91
N GLY A 90 14.10 0.06 5.23
CA GLY A 90 14.71 1.26 5.81
C GLY A 90 13.75 2.45 5.93
N GLY A 91 14.21 3.66 5.55
CA GLY A 91 13.49 4.94 5.66
C GLY A 91 12.33 5.09 4.67
N ALA A 92 11.33 4.22 4.79
CA ALA A 92 10.15 4.23 3.94
C ALA A 92 9.17 5.35 4.32
N ILE A 93 8.36 5.77 3.34
CA ILE A 93 7.19 6.61 3.57
C ILE A 93 5.94 5.74 3.44
N LEU A 94 5.09 5.76 4.46
CA LEU A 94 3.79 5.09 4.48
C LEU A 94 2.67 6.13 4.46
N ILE A 95 1.82 6.07 3.45
CA ILE A 95 0.61 6.88 3.35
C ILE A 95 -0.54 6.11 4.01
N VAL A 96 -1.22 6.72 4.98
CA VAL A 96 -2.34 6.10 5.70
C VAL A 96 -3.59 6.93 5.43
N ASP A 97 -4.56 6.35 4.73
CA ASP A 97 -5.84 7.03 4.44
C ASP A 97 -7.03 6.26 5.02
N PRO A 98 -8.10 6.97 5.41
CA PRO A 98 -9.35 6.32 5.77
C PRO A 98 -10.06 5.77 4.52
N LEU A 99 -10.75 4.64 4.65
CA LEU A 99 -11.72 4.23 3.64
C LEU A 99 -12.73 5.35 3.38
N ILE A 100 -12.96 5.68 2.11
CA ILE A 100 -14.13 6.46 1.68
C ILE A 100 -15.19 5.46 1.21
N PRO A 101 -16.28 5.22 1.97
CA PRO A 101 -17.30 4.28 1.55
C PRO A 101 -18.00 4.78 0.27
N VAL A 102 -18.19 3.88 -0.69
CA VAL A 102 -19.05 4.12 -1.86
C VAL A 102 -20.44 3.56 -1.59
N LEU A 103 -21.46 4.06 -2.28
CA LEU A 103 -22.84 3.61 -2.12
C LEU A 103 -22.94 2.08 -2.29
N GLY A 104 -23.50 1.38 -1.30
CA GLY A 104 -23.64 -0.07 -1.29
C GLY A 104 -22.42 -0.86 -0.80
N ALA A 105 -21.32 -0.20 -0.39
CA ALA A 105 -20.20 -0.87 0.25
C ALA A 105 -20.59 -1.41 1.64
N SER A 106 -20.18 -2.64 1.94
CA SER A 106 -20.42 -3.28 3.25
C SER A 106 -19.48 -2.77 4.36
N TRP A 107 -18.39 -2.10 4.00
CA TRP A 107 -17.43 -1.55 4.95
C TRP A 107 -17.76 -0.10 5.32
N ARG A 108 -17.67 0.18 6.62
CA ARG A 108 -17.80 1.54 7.16
C ARG A 108 -16.48 2.30 7.06
N ARG A 109 -16.57 3.64 7.08
CA ARG A 109 -15.42 4.51 7.32
C ARG A 109 -14.82 4.22 8.72
N PRO A 110 -13.50 4.24 8.91
CA PRO A 110 -12.92 4.25 10.25
C PRO A 110 -13.34 5.49 11.04
N THR A 111 -13.35 5.39 12.36
CA THR A 111 -13.50 6.56 13.22
C THR A 111 -12.22 7.40 13.19
N GLU A 112 -12.32 8.66 13.60
CA GLU A 112 -11.14 9.53 13.72
C GLU A 112 -10.13 8.99 14.75
N ASP A 113 -10.60 8.32 15.81
CA ASP A 113 -9.73 7.70 16.81
C ASP A 113 -9.02 6.45 16.25
N GLU A 114 -9.70 5.62 15.46
CA GLU A 114 -9.08 4.49 14.77
C GLU A 114 -7.99 4.99 13.79
N LEU A 115 -8.27 6.06 13.05
CA LEU A 115 -7.30 6.64 12.12
C LEU A 115 -6.11 7.26 12.86
N ARG A 116 -6.35 7.99 13.96
CA ARG A 116 -5.31 8.59 14.79
C ARG A 116 -4.39 7.51 15.38
N ASP A 117 -4.95 6.46 15.98
CA ASP A 117 -4.19 5.35 16.56
C ASP A 117 -3.31 4.66 15.49
N ALA A 118 -3.87 4.42 14.29
CA ALA A 118 -3.10 3.82 13.19
C ALA A 118 -1.90 4.69 12.77
N ILE A 119 -2.10 6.01 12.65
CA ILE A 119 -1.04 6.97 12.29
C ILE A 119 0.02 7.04 13.40
N GLU A 120 -0.38 7.16 14.66
CA GLU A 120 0.54 7.27 15.80
C GLU A 120 1.40 6.01 15.96
N ARG A 121 0.82 4.82 15.77
CA ARG A 121 1.57 3.56 15.77
C ARG A 121 2.57 3.48 14.64
N ALA A 122 2.17 3.82 13.42
CA ALA A 122 3.06 3.77 12.25
C ALA A 122 4.23 4.75 12.34
N ARG A 123 3.99 5.96 12.87
CA ARG A 123 5.02 7.03 13.03
C ARG A 123 6.20 6.62 13.90
N LYS A 124 6.07 5.58 14.72
CA LYS A 124 7.18 5.01 15.51
C LYS A 124 8.25 4.35 14.64
N TYR A 125 7.91 3.96 13.41
CA TYR A 125 8.77 3.14 12.55
C TYR A 125 9.14 3.81 11.21
N VAL A 126 8.23 4.61 10.64
CA VAL A 126 8.37 5.18 9.29
C VAL A 126 7.79 6.59 9.23
N ASP A 127 8.15 7.34 8.18
CA ASP A 127 7.50 8.62 7.91
C ASP A 127 6.07 8.39 7.43
N VAL A 128 5.10 9.00 8.09
CA VAL A 128 3.68 8.85 7.76
C VAL A 128 3.13 10.09 7.07
N ARG A 129 2.42 9.89 5.97
CA ARG A 129 1.66 10.93 5.25
C ARG A 129 0.17 10.57 5.17
N THR A 130 -0.67 11.56 4.86
CA THR A 130 -2.08 11.35 4.51
C THR A 130 -2.39 12.10 3.22
N HIS A 131 -3.25 11.57 2.34
CA HIS A 131 -3.61 12.28 1.10
C HIS A 131 -4.56 13.46 1.34
N MET A 132 -5.17 13.57 2.54
CA MET A 132 -5.96 14.74 2.91
C MET A 132 -5.11 16.03 2.98
N GLU A 133 -3.78 15.91 3.12
CA GLU A 133 -2.83 17.02 3.17
C GLU A 133 -2.15 17.34 1.81
N GLY A 134 -2.42 16.60 0.72
CA GLY A 134 -1.60 16.66 -0.50
C GLY A 134 -2.31 16.42 -1.84
N ARG A 135 -2.19 17.42 -2.73
CA ARG A 135 -2.50 17.48 -4.18
C ARG A 135 -3.11 16.22 -4.83
N ARG A 136 -4.25 16.42 -5.53
CA ARG A 136 -4.73 15.55 -6.61
C ARG A 136 -3.59 15.23 -7.58
N SER A 137 -3.04 14.03 -7.50
CA SER A 137 -2.13 13.50 -8.52
C SER A 137 -2.97 13.03 -9.70
N ARG A 138 -2.51 13.30 -10.93
CA ARG A 138 -3.01 12.64 -12.15
C ARG A 138 -2.53 11.19 -12.11
N ALA A 139 -3.13 10.36 -11.25
CA ALA A 139 -2.86 8.94 -11.19
C ALA A 139 -3.59 8.25 -12.35
N VAL A 140 -2.87 7.50 -13.18
CA VAL A 140 -3.48 6.56 -14.12
C VAL A 140 -3.74 5.29 -13.34
N VAL A 141 -5.01 5.03 -13.04
CA VAL A 141 -5.43 3.81 -12.35
C VAL A 141 -5.67 2.72 -13.40
N VAL A 142 -4.81 1.71 -13.44
CA VAL A 142 -4.94 0.57 -14.35
C VAL A 142 -5.58 -0.59 -13.58
N TYR A 143 -6.89 -0.78 -13.73
CA TYR A 143 -7.55 -2.00 -13.28
C TYR A 143 -7.42 -3.08 -14.35
N PRO A 144 -7.20 -4.36 -13.97
CA PRO A 144 -7.34 -5.44 -14.93
C PRO A 144 -8.78 -5.46 -15.44
N SER A 145 -8.96 -5.37 -16.76
CA SER A 145 -10.22 -5.72 -17.39
C SER A 145 -10.48 -7.21 -17.12
N HIS A 146 -11.53 -7.51 -16.37
CA HIS A 146 -12.05 -8.86 -16.27
C HIS A 146 -12.51 -9.27 -17.68
N ASN A 147 -11.80 -10.19 -18.33
CA ASN A 147 -12.45 -11.04 -19.31
C ASN A 147 -13.36 -11.96 -18.50
N LEU A 148 -14.67 -11.67 -18.54
CA LEU A 148 -15.73 -12.60 -18.19
C LEU A 148 -15.69 -13.81 -19.11
#